data_AF-A0AA35XJY7-F1
#
_entry.id   AF-A0AA35XJY7-F1
#
_cell.length_a   1.000
_cell.length_b   1.000
_cell.length_c   1.000
_cell.angle_alpha   90.00
_cell.angle_beta   90.00
_cell.angle_gamma   90.00
#
_symmetry.space_group_name_H-M   'P 1'
#
loop_
_entity.id
_entity.type
_entity.pdbx_description
1 polymer ?
#
loop_
_entity_poly.entity_id
_entity_poly.type
_entity_poly.pdbx_seq_one_letter_code
_entity_poly.pdbx_strand_id
1 'polypeptide(L)'
;MARVAGIDIPDNKRLDYSLRRIYGIGPVIARDIAIKADVEGNPRVQDMGEDDLTRIREIIDREYMVEGDLRREVNGNIRRLIDIGSYRGLRHRRNLPVRGQRTRTNARTKRGTRKTVAGRRRAGTRSLTDPQGNLLAWGSSGTAGFKGSRKGTAFAAQRAAEGAARKAMEHGLRQVEVFVRGPGSGREVAIRSLQAAGLAITSIRDVTPIPHNGCRPPKSRRV
;
A
#
# COMPACT_ATOMS: atom_id res chain seq x y z
N MET A 1 10.58 -27.40 25.39
CA MET A 1 10.89 -26.12 24.74
C MET A 1 12.25 -25.64 25.17
N ALA A 2 13.25 -25.91 24.34
CA ALA A 2 14.61 -25.41 24.58
C ALA A 2 14.72 -23.94 24.16
N ARG A 3 15.09 -23.06 25.11
CA ARG A 3 15.41 -21.65 24.84
C ARG A 3 16.91 -21.49 24.65
N VAL A 4 17.36 -20.86 23.55
CA VAL A 4 18.77 -20.62 23.26
C VAL A 4 18.91 -19.18 22.74
N ALA A 5 19.88 -18.42 23.26
CA ALA A 5 20.07 -16.99 22.95
C ALA A 5 18.80 -16.13 23.10
N GLY A 6 17.95 -16.46 24.08
CA GLY A 6 16.69 -15.75 24.35
C GLY A 6 15.53 -16.06 23.40
N ILE A 7 15.68 -17.04 22.49
CA ILE A 7 14.62 -17.48 21.57
C ILE A 7 14.29 -18.95 21.79
N ASP A 8 13.00 -19.26 21.71
CA ASP A 8 12.51 -20.62 21.78
C ASP A 8 12.76 -21.33 20.44
N ILE A 9 13.51 -22.43 20.50
CA ILE A 9 13.86 -23.24 19.35
C ILE A 9 12.79 -24.33 19.14
N PRO A 10 12.45 -24.70 17.88
CA PRO A 10 11.51 -25.79 17.62
C PRO A 10 12.04 -27.16 18.09
N ASP A 11 11.31 -27.80 19.00
CA ASP A 11 11.70 -29.10 19.59
C ASP A 11 11.63 -30.26 18.57
N ASN A 12 10.63 -30.25 17.68
CA ASN A 12 10.35 -31.35 16.74
C ASN A 12 11.31 -31.42 15.54
N LYS A 13 12.31 -30.53 15.45
CA LYS A 13 13.23 -30.44 14.31
C LYS A 13 14.63 -30.89 14.70
N ARG A 14 15.39 -31.34 13.71
CA ARG A 14 16.83 -31.64 13.83
C ARG A 14 17.60 -30.38 14.24
N LEU A 15 18.62 -30.55 15.07
CA LEU A 15 19.41 -29.46 15.65
C LEU A 15 19.88 -28.43 14.60
N ASP A 16 20.45 -28.89 13.48
CA ASP A 16 20.94 -28.03 12.40
C ASP A 16 19.90 -27.05 11.84
N TYR A 17 18.64 -27.47 11.79
CA TYR A 17 17.54 -26.65 11.26
C TYR A 17 16.91 -25.79 12.34
N SER A 18 16.89 -26.33 13.56
CA SER A 18 16.40 -25.69 14.76
C SER A 18 17.23 -24.44 15.10
N LEU A 19 18.56 -24.54 15.10
CA LEU A 19 19.47 -23.42 15.37
C LEU A 19 19.34 -22.26 14.38
N ARG A 20 18.99 -22.53 13.11
CA ARG A 20 18.79 -21.50 12.07
C ARG A 20 17.59 -20.58 12.34
N ARG A 21 16.80 -20.87 13.37
CA ARG A 21 15.74 -19.96 13.80
C ARG A 21 16.33 -18.70 14.44
N ILE A 22 17.52 -18.80 15.01
CA ILE A 22 18.26 -17.69 15.61
C ILE A 22 18.87 -16.82 14.49
N TYR A 23 18.60 -15.53 14.54
CA TYR A 23 19.14 -14.52 13.64
C TYR A 23 20.66 -14.40 13.84
N GLY A 24 21.39 -14.58 12.74
CA GLY A 24 22.85 -14.66 12.74
C GLY A 24 23.36 -16.08 12.51
N ILE A 25 22.56 -17.11 12.81
CA ILE A 25 22.94 -18.51 12.62
C ILE A 25 22.46 -19.02 11.27
N GLY A 26 23.42 -19.26 10.37
CA GLY A 26 23.20 -19.89 9.06
C GLY A 26 23.40 -21.41 9.08
N PRO A 27 23.26 -22.09 7.93
CA PRO A 27 23.48 -23.54 7.82
C PRO A 27 24.91 -23.97 8.15
N VAL A 28 25.91 -23.14 7.82
CA VAL A 28 27.33 -23.43 8.07
C VAL A 28 27.63 -23.28 9.57
N ILE A 29 27.21 -22.17 10.16
CA ILE A 29 27.40 -21.88 11.59
C ILE A 29 26.67 -22.91 12.46
N ALA A 30 25.46 -23.31 12.09
CA ALA A 30 24.72 -24.34 12.82
C ALA A 30 25.46 -25.69 12.87
N ARG A 31 26.07 -26.09 11.75
CA ARG A 31 26.88 -27.31 11.68
C ARG A 31 28.16 -27.18 12.49
N ASP A 32 28.82 -26.03 12.43
CA ASP A 32 30.03 -25.75 13.23
C ASP A 32 29.73 -25.83 14.73
N ILE A 33 28.60 -25.24 15.17
CA ILE A 33 28.14 -25.34 16.56
C ILE A 33 27.86 -26.80 16.93
N ALA A 34 27.21 -27.57 16.06
CA ALA A 34 26.92 -28.99 16.34
C ALA A 34 28.20 -29.83 16.48
N ILE A 35 29.22 -29.56 15.66
CA ILE A 35 30.54 -30.21 15.74
C ILE A 35 31.26 -29.79 17.03
N LYS A 36 31.26 -28.50 17.37
CA LYS A 36 31.92 -27.99 18.59
C LYS A 36 31.23 -28.44 19.88
N ALA A 37 29.92 -28.60 19.84
CA ALA A 37 29.15 -29.14 20.96
C ALA A 37 29.25 -30.66 21.09
N ASP A 38 29.96 -31.32 20.16
CA ASP A 38 30.16 -32.78 20.13
C ASP A 38 28.84 -33.56 20.14
N VAL A 39 27.86 -33.07 19.37
CA VAL A 39 26.53 -33.71 19.26
C VAL A 39 26.53 -34.64 18.06
N GLU A 40 26.67 -35.94 18.31
CA GLU A 40 26.65 -36.96 17.27
C GLU A 40 25.25 -37.16 16.66
N GLY A 41 25.19 -37.44 15.35
CA GLY A 41 23.96 -37.93 14.70
C GLY A 41 22.86 -36.89 14.39
N ASN A 42 23.05 -35.61 14.74
CA ASN A 42 22.08 -34.53 14.50
C ASN A 42 20.66 -34.90 14.98
N PRO A 43 20.50 -35.15 16.30
CA PRO A 43 19.24 -35.54 16.91
C PRO A 43 18.20 -34.43 16.77
N ARG A 44 16.94 -34.77 17.07
CA ARG A 44 15.91 -33.74 17.24
C ARG A 44 16.13 -33.07 18.58
N VAL A 45 15.81 -31.78 18.67
CA VAL A 45 16.02 -30.99 19.89
C VAL A 45 15.27 -31.56 21.10
N GLN A 46 14.10 -32.18 20.88
CA GLN A 46 13.35 -32.88 21.93
C GLN A 46 14.09 -34.08 22.55
N ASP A 47 14.99 -34.72 21.78
CA ASP A 47 15.65 -35.97 22.16
C ASP A 47 17.06 -35.69 22.76
N MET A 48 17.43 -34.42 22.95
CA MET A 48 18.74 -34.00 23.45
C MET A 48 18.77 -33.90 24.98
N GLY A 49 19.94 -34.21 25.56
CA GLY A 49 20.19 -33.99 26.98
C GLY A 49 20.28 -32.51 27.34
N GLU A 50 19.98 -32.16 28.60
CA GLU A 50 20.09 -30.76 29.07
C GLU A 50 21.54 -30.25 29.05
N ASP A 51 22.52 -31.14 29.24
CA ASP A 51 23.95 -30.82 29.18
C ASP A 51 24.37 -30.37 27.77
N ASP A 52 23.91 -31.06 26.73
CA ASP A 52 24.18 -30.71 25.33
C ASP A 52 23.61 -29.34 24.98
N LEU A 53 22.39 -29.06 25.46
CA LEU A 53 21.75 -27.76 25.27
C LEU A 53 22.50 -26.64 25.99
N THR A 54 23.09 -26.93 27.15
CA THR A 54 23.90 -25.97 27.90
C THR A 54 25.21 -25.68 27.18
N ARG A 55 25.93 -26.71 26.70
CA ARG A 55 27.13 -26.55 25.87
C ARG A 55 26.87 -25.71 24.63
N ILE A 56 25.76 -25.96 23.93
CA ILE A 56 25.36 -25.19 22.75
C ILE A 56 25.10 -23.72 23.09
N ARG A 57 24.45 -23.42 24.22
CA ARG A 57 24.22 -22.04 24.67
C ARG A 57 25.53 -21.32 24.94
N GLU A 58 26.44 -21.95 25.68
CA GLU A 58 27.75 -21.37 26.01
C GLU A 58 28.58 -21.07 24.76
N ILE A 59 28.61 -21.98 23.78
CA ILE A 59 29.31 -21.77 22.51
C ILE A 59 28.71 -20.59 21.75
N ILE A 60 27.37 -20.50 21.69
CA ILE A 60 26.68 -19.42 20.98
C ILE A 60 26.98 -18.07 21.63
N ASP A 61 26.84 -17.97 22.95
CA ASP A 61 27.02 -16.70 23.67
C ASP A 61 28.48 -16.24 23.68
N ARG A 62 29.46 -17.16 23.64
CA ARG A 62 30.89 -16.85 23.67
C ARG A 62 31.45 -16.46 22.30
N GLU A 63 31.09 -17.19 21.25
CA GLU A 63 31.76 -17.07 19.94
C GLU A 63 30.98 -16.24 18.92
N TYR A 64 29.66 -16.11 19.08
CA TYR A 64 28.80 -15.58 18.03
C TYR A 64 27.98 -14.37 18.48
N MET A 65 28.07 -13.29 17.72
CA MET A 65 27.13 -12.18 17.85
C MET A 65 25.79 -12.55 17.22
N VAL A 66 24.80 -12.88 18.04
CA VAL A 66 23.47 -13.32 17.60
C VAL A 66 22.36 -12.35 18.01
N GLU A 67 21.23 -12.44 17.31
CA GLU A 67 19.99 -11.71 17.61
C GLU A 67 20.14 -10.21 17.87
N GLY A 68 20.00 -9.79 19.14
CA GLY A 68 19.89 -8.39 19.52
C GLY A 68 21.13 -7.60 19.14
N ASP A 69 22.30 -8.15 19.40
CA ASP A 69 23.57 -7.46 19.18
C ASP A 69 23.87 -7.33 17.69
N LEU A 70 23.69 -8.40 16.91
CA LEU A 70 23.85 -8.35 15.46
C LEU A 70 22.85 -7.37 14.81
N ARG A 71 21.60 -7.32 15.28
CA ARG A 71 20.60 -6.35 14.78
C ARG A 71 20.98 -4.91 15.13
N ARG A 72 21.47 -4.66 16.35
CA ARG A 72 21.94 -3.33 16.77
C ARG A 72 23.13 -2.88 15.94
N GLU A 73 24.10 -3.75 15.70
CA GLU A 73 25.28 -3.47 14.89
C GLU A 73 24.89 -3.13 13.43
N VAL A 74 24.05 -3.96 12.80
CA VAL A 74 23.56 -3.72 11.44
C VAL A 74 22.79 -2.40 11.34
N ASN A 75 21.93 -2.10 12.33
CA ASN A 75 21.19 -0.85 12.37
C ASN A 75 22.11 0.36 12.62
N GLY A 76 23.13 0.21 13.48
CA GLY A 76 24.16 1.22 13.71
C GLY A 76 24.93 1.53 12.43
N ASN A 77 25.33 0.50 11.68
CA ASN A 77 25.96 0.64 10.37
C ASN A 77 25.10 1.39 9.36
N ILE A 78 23.79 1.12 9.31
CA ILE A 78 22.85 1.82 8.43
C ILE A 78 22.65 3.28 8.87
N ARG A 79 22.49 3.53 10.17
CA ARG A 79 22.34 4.89 10.71
C ARG A 79 23.58 5.73 10.41
N ARG A 80 24.77 5.20 10.67
CA ARG A 80 26.04 5.83 10.28
C ARG A 80 26.07 6.27 8.82
N LEU A 81 25.64 5.41 7.89
CA LEU A 81 25.58 5.75 6.46
C LEU A 81 24.58 6.88 6.14
N ILE A 82 23.47 6.94 6.87
CA ILE A 82 22.43 7.96 6.75
C ILE A 82 22.92 9.30 7.29
N ASP A 83 23.61 9.29 8.43
CA ASP A 83 24.08 10.48 9.14
C ASP A 83 25.22 11.15 8.37
N ILE A 84 26.14 10.35 7.81
CA ILE A 84 27.19 10.83 6.88
C ILE A 84 26.59 11.46 5.61
N GLY A 85 25.34 11.15 5.24
CA GLY A 85 24.73 11.65 4.01
C GLY A 85 25.21 10.95 2.74
N SER A 86 25.88 9.80 2.86
CA SER A 86 26.36 9.00 1.72
C SER A 86 25.23 8.61 0.75
N TYR A 87 25.54 8.35 -0.53
CA TYR A 87 24.56 7.87 -1.50
C TYR A 87 23.80 6.63 -0.98
N ARG A 88 24.51 5.67 -0.36
CA ARG A 88 23.91 4.48 0.24
C ARG A 88 22.92 4.85 1.36
N GLY A 89 23.29 5.78 2.24
CA GLY A 89 22.42 6.33 3.28
C GLY A 89 21.14 6.95 2.73
N LEU A 90 21.24 7.79 1.70
CA LEU A 90 20.07 8.41 1.04
C LEU A 90 19.12 7.34 0.47
N ARG A 91 19.64 6.25 -0.08
CA ARG A 91 18.84 5.12 -0.58
C ARG A 91 18.13 4.38 0.55
N HIS A 92 18.81 4.15 1.67
CA HIS A 92 18.21 3.59 2.89
C HIS A 92 17.10 4.49 3.43
N ARG A 93 17.34 5.80 3.56
CA ARG A 93 16.35 6.81 4.02
C ARG A 93 15.09 6.83 3.14
N ARG A 94 15.24 6.68 1.83
CA ARG A 94 14.14 6.68 0.84
C ARG A 94 13.46 5.32 0.65
N ASN A 95 13.84 4.27 1.39
CA ASN A 95 13.36 2.90 1.18
C ASN A 95 13.53 2.42 -0.28
N LEU A 96 14.70 2.69 -0.87
CA LEU A 96 15.06 2.27 -2.22
C LEU A 96 16.19 1.23 -2.20
N PRO A 97 16.31 0.40 -3.26
CA PRO A 97 17.45 -0.48 -3.43
C PRO A 97 18.79 0.27 -3.42
N VAL A 98 19.80 -0.31 -2.75
CA VAL A 98 21.09 0.34 -2.47
C VAL A 98 22.19 -0.13 -3.44
N ARG A 99 22.08 -1.34 -3.99
CA ARG A 99 23.09 -1.99 -4.85
C ARG A 99 22.88 -1.73 -6.35
N GLY A 100 22.58 -0.48 -6.73
CA GLY A 100 22.46 -0.10 -8.16
C GLY A 100 21.29 -0.73 -8.95
N GLN A 101 20.34 -1.37 -8.28
CA GLN A 101 19.23 -2.06 -8.94
C GLN A 101 18.27 -1.08 -9.64
N ARG A 102 17.70 -1.51 -10.77
CA ARG A 102 16.74 -0.71 -11.57
C ARG A 102 15.47 -0.39 -10.78
N THR A 103 15.20 0.89 -10.54
CA THR A 103 14.03 1.35 -9.77
C THR A 103 12.81 1.77 -10.59
N ARG A 104 12.87 1.69 -11.92
CA ARG A 104 11.74 2.08 -12.79
C ARG A 104 10.57 1.09 -12.66
N THR A 105 10.85 -0.20 -12.58
CA THR A 105 9.84 -1.28 -12.56
C THR A 105 9.90 -2.13 -11.28
N ASN A 106 10.97 -2.89 -11.11
CA ASN A 106 11.08 -3.98 -10.14
C ASN A 106 11.91 -3.58 -8.90
N ALA A 107 11.29 -2.89 -7.96
CA ALA A 107 11.92 -2.50 -6.68
C ALA A 107 11.00 -2.75 -5.47
N ARG A 108 10.10 -3.73 -5.57
CA ARG A 108 9.00 -3.92 -4.61
C ARG A 108 9.43 -4.49 -3.27
N THR A 109 10.44 -5.37 -3.24
CA THR A 109 10.99 -5.91 -1.98
C THR A 109 11.44 -4.80 -1.03
N LYS A 110 11.94 -3.67 -1.56
CA LYS A 110 12.35 -2.52 -0.73
C LYS A 110 11.32 -1.40 -0.63
N ARG A 111 10.55 -1.13 -1.70
CA ARG A 111 9.49 -0.09 -1.70
C ARG A 111 8.20 -0.51 -0.98
N GLY A 112 8.05 -1.80 -0.68
CA GLY A 112 6.82 -2.36 -0.13
C GLY A 112 5.75 -2.64 -1.20
N THR A 113 4.55 -2.97 -0.71
CA THR A 113 3.38 -3.25 -1.54
C THR A 113 3.06 -2.08 -2.48
N ARG A 114 2.41 -2.38 -3.60
CA ARG A 114 1.98 -1.33 -4.54
C ARG A 114 0.97 -0.45 -3.81
N LYS A 115 1.40 0.77 -3.44
CA LYS A 115 0.47 1.85 -3.10
C LYS A 115 -0.37 2.10 -4.34
N THR A 116 -1.60 1.61 -4.33
CA THR A 116 -2.59 1.89 -5.34
C THR A 116 -2.90 3.37 -5.22
N VAL A 117 -2.39 4.17 -6.15
CA VAL A 117 -2.94 5.50 -6.37
C VAL A 117 -4.34 5.25 -6.91
N ALA A 118 -5.36 5.50 -6.08
CA ALA A 118 -6.74 5.44 -6.51
C ALA A 118 -6.92 6.46 -7.65
N GLY A 119 -6.94 6.02 -8.91
CA GLY A 119 -7.14 6.97 -10.01
C GLY A 119 -6.76 6.50 -11.40
N ARG A 120 -7.54 5.58 -11.98
CA ARG A 120 -7.96 5.70 -13.40
C ARG A 120 -9.40 5.21 -13.56
N ARG A 121 -10.31 5.86 -12.84
CA ARG A 121 -11.73 5.98 -13.23
C ARG A 121 -12.12 7.42 -12.96
N ARG A 122 -12.58 8.12 -14.00
CA ARG A 122 -12.99 9.53 -13.94
C ARG A 122 -14.06 9.68 -12.85
N ALA A 123 -13.82 10.56 -11.88
CA ALA A 123 -14.85 10.95 -10.92
C ALA A 123 -15.95 11.73 -11.67
N GLY A 124 -17.20 11.57 -11.25
CA GLY A 124 -18.31 12.36 -11.78
C GLY A 124 -18.04 13.84 -11.47
N THR A 125 -17.68 14.60 -12.51
CA THR A 125 -17.42 16.04 -12.41
C THR A 125 -18.71 16.76 -12.78
N ARG A 126 -19.10 17.75 -11.97
CA ARG A 126 -20.24 18.63 -12.23
C ARG A 126 -19.67 19.96 -12.65
N SER A 127 -20.00 20.38 -13.85
CA SER A 127 -19.58 21.64 -14.46
C SER A 127 -20.80 22.49 -14.71
N LEU A 128 -20.75 23.75 -14.30
CA LEU A 128 -21.72 24.78 -14.60
C LEU A 128 -21.07 25.71 -15.63
N THR A 129 -21.79 25.93 -16.74
CA THR A 129 -21.26 26.63 -17.92
C THR A 129 -22.24 27.69 -18.38
N ASP A 130 -21.71 28.69 -19.08
CA ASP A 130 -22.50 29.64 -19.85
C ASP A 130 -23.14 28.99 -21.09
N PRO A 131 -24.14 29.63 -21.73
CA PRO A 131 -24.70 29.17 -23.00
C PRO A 131 -23.65 29.02 -24.13
N GLN A 132 -22.55 29.77 -24.05
CA GLN A 132 -21.42 29.68 -24.98
C GLN A 132 -20.44 28.54 -24.65
N GLY A 133 -20.66 27.79 -23.57
CA GLY A 133 -19.83 26.65 -23.17
C GLY A 133 -18.61 27.01 -22.30
N ASN A 134 -18.46 28.27 -21.90
CA ASN A 134 -17.41 28.69 -20.96
C ASN A 134 -17.70 28.14 -19.56
N LEU A 135 -16.66 27.65 -18.88
CA LEU A 135 -16.79 27.05 -17.55
C LEU A 135 -16.78 28.12 -16.46
N LEU A 136 -17.88 28.25 -15.74
CA LEU A 136 -17.98 29.16 -14.59
C LEU A 136 -17.51 28.50 -13.30
N ALA A 137 -18.03 27.31 -13.01
CA ALA A 137 -17.69 26.58 -11.80
C ALA A 137 -17.70 25.08 -12.03
N TRP A 138 -16.84 24.37 -11.31
CA TRP A 138 -16.83 22.91 -11.33
C TRP A 138 -16.60 22.32 -9.94
N GLY A 139 -17.14 21.13 -9.72
CA GLY A 139 -17.00 20.38 -8.49
C GLY A 139 -16.87 18.90 -8.79
N SER A 140 -15.90 18.25 -8.15
CA SER A 140 -15.77 16.80 -8.17
C SER A 140 -15.77 16.26 -6.74
N SER A 141 -16.06 14.98 -6.58
CA SER A 141 -15.92 14.32 -5.27
C SER A 141 -14.52 14.47 -4.68
N GLY A 142 -13.48 14.61 -5.52
CA GLY A 142 -12.12 14.92 -5.08
C GLY A 142 -11.97 16.35 -4.54
N THR A 143 -12.58 17.34 -5.21
CA THR A 143 -12.61 18.74 -4.76
C THR A 143 -13.37 18.89 -3.44
N ALA A 144 -14.40 18.07 -3.22
CA ALA A 144 -15.15 18.00 -1.96
C ALA A 144 -14.45 17.15 -0.87
N GLY A 145 -13.19 16.72 -1.08
CA GLY A 145 -12.38 16.04 -0.07
C GLY A 145 -12.52 14.50 0.01
N PHE A 146 -13.35 13.89 -0.82
CA PHE A 146 -13.58 12.44 -0.81
C PHE A 146 -12.53 11.69 -1.65
N LYS A 147 -11.79 10.77 -1.04
CA LYS A 147 -10.80 9.91 -1.71
C LYS A 147 -11.43 8.60 -2.19
N GLY A 148 -11.07 8.17 -3.41
CA GLY A 148 -11.36 6.80 -3.90
C GLY A 148 -12.81 6.49 -4.25
N SER A 149 -13.67 7.49 -4.46
CA SER A 149 -15.09 7.28 -4.81
C SER A 149 -15.24 6.52 -6.13
N ARG A 150 -15.67 5.25 -6.05
CA ARG A 150 -15.90 4.36 -7.21
C ARG A 150 -17.29 4.61 -7.76
N LYS A 151 -17.44 5.72 -8.50
CA LYS A 151 -18.72 6.30 -8.97
C LYS A 151 -19.49 6.94 -7.79
N GLY A 152 -19.74 8.25 -7.90
CA GLY A 152 -20.08 9.14 -6.78
C GLY A 152 -21.17 8.59 -5.86
N THR A 153 -20.81 8.34 -4.60
CA THR A 153 -21.78 8.11 -3.52
C THR A 153 -22.72 9.31 -3.41
N ALA A 154 -23.98 9.09 -3.06
CA ALA A 154 -25.02 10.12 -2.95
C ALA A 154 -24.54 11.35 -2.15
N PHE A 155 -23.94 11.15 -0.99
CA PHE A 155 -23.44 12.22 -0.13
C PHE A 155 -22.27 13.01 -0.74
N ALA A 156 -21.31 12.31 -1.37
CA ALA A 156 -20.22 12.99 -2.07
C ALA A 156 -20.73 13.72 -3.32
N ALA A 157 -21.87 13.29 -3.87
CA ALA A 157 -22.51 13.96 -4.97
C ALA A 157 -23.18 15.27 -4.55
N GLN A 158 -23.90 15.24 -3.43
CA GLN A 158 -24.48 16.42 -2.81
C GLN A 158 -23.44 17.51 -2.55
N ARG A 159 -22.39 17.18 -1.78
CA ARG A 159 -21.38 18.17 -1.36
C ARG A 159 -20.62 18.81 -2.52
N ALA A 160 -20.30 18.04 -3.56
CA ALA A 160 -19.63 18.60 -4.73
C ALA A 160 -20.59 19.35 -5.68
N ALA A 161 -21.90 19.07 -5.66
CA ALA A 161 -22.90 19.88 -6.37
C ALA A 161 -23.14 21.23 -5.64
N GLU A 162 -23.30 21.19 -4.32
CA GLU A 162 -23.48 22.38 -3.46
C GLU A 162 -22.28 23.33 -3.58
N GLY A 163 -21.06 22.80 -3.50
CA GLY A 163 -19.85 23.61 -3.63
C GLY A 163 -19.63 24.20 -5.02
N ALA A 164 -20.10 23.52 -6.08
CA ALA A 164 -20.08 24.07 -7.43
C ALA A 164 -21.15 25.16 -7.60
N ALA A 165 -22.36 24.94 -7.08
CA ALA A 165 -23.47 25.89 -7.16
C ALA A 165 -23.15 27.21 -6.46
N ARG A 166 -22.59 27.17 -5.24
CA ARG A 166 -22.24 28.38 -4.49
C ARG A 166 -21.27 29.28 -5.26
N LYS A 167 -20.21 28.69 -5.83
CA LYS A 167 -19.25 29.42 -6.67
C LYS A 167 -19.87 29.99 -7.93
N ALA A 168 -20.82 29.25 -8.52
CA ALA A 168 -21.50 29.69 -9.73
C ALA A 168 -22.48 30.85 -9.46
N MET A 169 -23.11 30.85 -8.28
CA MET A 169 -23.99 31.94 -7.83
C MET A 169 -23.23 33.24 -7.58
N GLU A 170 -21.98 33.18 -7.13
CA GLU A 170 -21.09 34.35 -7.03
C GLU A 170 -20.89 35.02 -8.41
N HIS A 171 -20.96 34.23 -9.48
CA HIS A 171 -20.92 34.70 -10.87
C HIS A 171 -22.30 35.06 -11.46
N GLY A 172 -23.37 35.04 -10.67
CA GLY A 172 -24.70 35.50 -11.08
C GLY A 172 -25.62 34.45 -11.70
N LEU A 173 -25.28 33.15 -11.65
CA LEU A 173 -26.16 32.08 -12.14
C LEU A 173 -27.45 31.97 -11.31
N ARG A 174 -28.60 31.99 -12.01
CA ARG A 174 -29.94 31.85 -11.40
C ARG A 174 -30.77 30.70 -11.98
N GLN A 175 -30.62 30.44 -13.28
CA GLN A 175 -31.36 29.39 -14.00
C GLN A 175 -30.38 28.44 -14.67
N VAL A 176 -30.66 27.13 -14.63
CA VAL A 176 -29.77 26.09 -15.17
C VAL A 176 -30.56 25.00 -15.87
N GLU A 177 -30.07 24.58 -17.04
CA GLU A 177 -30.47 23.34 -17.70
C GLU A 177 -29.51 22.22 -17.30
N VAL A 178 -30.06 21.08 -16.83
CA VAL A 178 -29.25 20.01 -16.27
C VAL A 178 -29.11 18.86 -17.27
N PHE A 179 -27.88 18.64 -17.71
CA PHE A 179 -27.51 17.50 -18.55
C PHE A 179 -26.89 16.38 -17.71
N VAL A 180 -27.54 15.21 -17.68
CA VAL A 180 -27.11 14.06 -16.89
C VAL A 180 -26.41 13.04 -17.79
N ARG A 181 -25.26 12.48 -17.37
CA ARG A 181 -24.53 11.46 -18.15
C ARG A 181 -24.14 10.25 -17.32
N GLY A 182 -24.56 9.06 -17.76
CA GLY A 182 -24.12 7.74 -17.32
C GLY A 182 -24.71 7.26 -15.98
N PRO A 183 -24.95 5.95 -15.80
CA PRO A 183 -25.65 5.38 -14.63
C PRO A 183 -24.93 5.59 -13.29
N GLY A 184 -25.69 5.95 -12.25
CA GLY A 184 -25.22 6.08 -10.87
C GLY A 184 -26.21 6.75 -9.91
N SER A 185 -26.19 6.34 -8.64
CA SER A 185 -27.09 6.84 -7.58
C SER A 185 -26.86 8.31 -7.20
N GLY A 186 -25.71 8.89 -7.54
CA GLY A 186 -25.40 10.30 -7.27
C GLY A 186 -26.04 11.32 -8.21
N ARG A 187 -26.85 10.89 -9.20
CA ARG A 187 -27.49 11.76 -10.21
C ARG A 187 -28.61 12.59 -9.60
N GLU A 188 -29.62 11.91 -9.07
CA GLU A 188 -30.81 12.53 -8.48
C GLU A 188 -30.46 13.42 -7.30
N VAL A 189 -29.52 12.96 -6.48
CA VAL A 189 -29.05 13.71 -5.32
C VAL A 189 -28.33 14.99 -5.74
N ALA A 190 -27.56 14.98 -6.82
CA ALA A 190 -26.92 16.19 -7.34
C ALA A 190 -27.95 17.20 -7.86
N ILE A 191 -28.99 16.75 -8.58
CA ILE A 191 -30.07 17.60 -9.09
C ILE A 191 -30.80 18.29 -7.93
N ARG A 192 -31.23 17.49 -6.93
CA ARG A 192 -31.88 18.03 -5.72
C ARG A 192 -30.98 19.01 -4.96
N SER A 193 -29.67 18.78 -4.97
CA SER A 193 -28.71 19.67 -4.30
C SER A 193 -28.55 21.01 -5.03
N LEU A 194 -28.63 21.04 -6.36
CA LEU A 194 -28.62 22.29 -7.13
C LEU A 194 -29.89 23.11 -6.86
N GLN A 195 -31.05 22.44 -6.79
CA GLN A 195 -32.30 23.08 -6.43
C GLN A 195 -32.29 23.63 -4.99
N ALA A 196 -31.79 22.83 -4.03
CA ALA A 196 -31.64 23.25 -2.64
C ALA A 196 -30.62 24.39 -2.46
N ALA A 197 -29.65 24.53 -3.36
CA ALA A 197 -28.70 25.64 -3.38
C ALA A 197 -29.32 26.95 -3.91
N GLY A 198 -30.54 26.92 -4.46
CA GLY A 198 -31.26 28.10 -4.95
C GLY A 198 -31.20 28.33 -6.46
N LEU A 199 -30.72 27.35 -7.24
CA LEU A 199 -30.77 27.43 -8.71
C LEU A 199 -32.13 26.91 -9.22
N ALA A 200 -32.78 27.69 -10.08
CA ALA A 200 -34.01 27.27 -10.75
C ALA A 200 -33.67 26.32 -11.91
N ILE A 201 -34.21 25.10 -11.86
CA ILE A 201 -33.96 24.07 -12.89
C ILE A 201 -35.03 24.18 -13.96
N THR A 202 -34.64 24.55 -15.18
CA THR A 202 -35.57 24.74 -16.30
C THR A 202 -35.88 23.44 -17.02
N SER A 203 -34.86 22.61 -17.27
CA SER A 203 -35.01 21.31 -17.93
C SER A 203 -33.98 20.30 -17.43
N ILE A 204 -34.35 19.01 -17.44
CA ILE A 204 -33.47 17.89 -17.13
C ILE A 204 -33.42 16.99 -18.36
N ARG A 205 -32.23 16.82 -18.97
CA ARG A 205 -32.02 15.93 -20.12
C ARG A 205 -30.96 14.88 -19.80
N ASP A 206 -31.28 13.60 -20.01
CA ASP A 206 -30.28 12.53 -19.92
C ASP A 206 -29.56 12.40 -21.27
N VAL A 207 -28.27 12.79 -21.29
CA VAL A 207 -27.37 12.67 -22.44
C VAL A 207 -26.45 11.45 -22.31
N THR A 208 -26.90 10.42 -21.59
CA THR A 208 -26.18 9.14 -21.52
C THR A 208 -26.02 8.61 -22.93
N PRO A 209 -24.77 8.42 -23.42
CA PRO A 209 -24.55 7.86 -24.74
C PRO A 209 -25.09 6.43 -24.72
N ILE A 210 -26.21 6.21 -25.41
CA ILE A 210 -26.75 4.87 -25.65
C ILE A 210 -25.81 4.25 -26.68
N PRO A 211 -25.07 3.17 -26.35
CA PRO A 211 -24.21 2.52 -27.31
C PRO A 211 -25.08 1.84 -28.37
N HIS A 212 -25.12 2.40 -29.58
CA HIS A 212 -25.87 1.84 -30.71
C HIS A 212 -25.53 0.37 -31.04
N ASN A 213 -24.37 -0.15 -30.59
CA ASN A 213 -23.88 -1.50 -30.88
C ASN A 213 -23.46 -2.33 -29.64
N GLY A 214 -23.94 -1.97 -28.44
CA GLY A 214 -23.55 -2.68 -27.20
C GLY A 214 -22.04 -2.65 -26.90
N CYS A 215 -21.58 -3.46 -25.93
CA CYS A 215 -20.16 -3.60 -25.65
C CYS A 215 -19.49 -4.37 -26.79
N ARG A 216 -18.45 -3.80 -27.42
CA ARG A 216 -17.61 -4.52 -28.40
C ARG A 216 -17.17 -5.85 -27.77
N PRO A 217 -17.51 -7.01 -28.35
CA PRO A 217 -17.14 -8.30 -27.77
C PRO A 217 -15.62 -8.38 -27.62
N PRO A 218 -15.11 -8.99 -26.53
CA PRO A 218 -13.69 -9.14 -26.32
C PRO A 218 -13.09 -9.87 -27.51
N LYS A 219 -11.96 -9.34 -28.03
CA LYS A 219 -11.21 -9.97 -29.12
C LYS A 219 -10.91 -11.41 -28.73
N SER A 220 -11.17 -12.37 -29.62
CA SER A 220 -10.84 -13.77 -29.35
C SER A 220 -9.37 -13.88 -28.94
N ARG A 221 -9.11 -14.61 -27.86
CA ARG A 221 -7.72 -14.92 -27.48
C ARG A 221 -7.16 -15.75 -28.62
N ARG A 222 -6.03 -15.33 -29.17
CA ARG A 222 -5.21 -16.19 -30.03
C ARG A 222 -4.69 -17.31 -29.11
N VAL A 223 -5.30 -18.49 -29.22
CA VAL A 223 -4.69 -19.75 -28.79
C VAL A 223 -3.81 -20.21 -29.94
#